data_AF-A0A934VFH0-F1
#
_entry.id   AF-A0A934VFH0-F1
#
_cell.length_a   1.000
_cell.length_b   1.000
_cell.length_c   1.000
_cell.angle_alpha   90.00
_cell.angle_beta   90.00
_cell.angle_gamma   90.00
#
_symmetry.space_group_name_H-M   'P 1'
#
loop_
_entity.id
_entity.type
_entity.pdbx_description
1 polymer ?
#
loop_
_entity_poly.entity_id
_entity_poly.type
_entity_poly.pdbx_seq_one_letter_code
_entity_poly.pdbx_strand_id
1 'polypeptide(L)'
;MSSSIPFAAEANAPKSGDEIDACLQECLEKTIKAYTASGLATTEEIERLRVRFKQKVEADQPADLVEILARLQGTEEERMGIEVARISHGIASVITPSPPLIPFAGKLIAPSAFYEAYTQLHELSKALLSPVIFAEDTDAIGTGGLNPIASLIMSDRILQAVNRRFAIRPFVTAVRLDYESWNFLGRKHYGL
;
A
#
# COMPACT_ATOMS: atom_id res chain seq x y z
N MET A 1 -17.88 -14.68 -47.10
CA MET A 1 -18.94 -14.42 -46.10
C MET A 1 -18.28 -13.71 -44.94
N SER A 2 -18.75 -12.50 -44.68
CA SER A 2 -18.27 -11.59 -43.64
C SER A 2 -19.03 -11.85 -42.33
N SER A 3 -18.33 -11.97 -41.20
CA SER A 3 -18.67 -11.23 -39.98
C SER A 3 -17.58 -11.43 -38.93
N SER A 4 -16.66 -10.48 -38.86
CA SER A 4 -15.88 -10.21 -37.65
C SER A 4 -16.81 -9.49 -36.66
N ILE A 5 -17.22 -10.18 -35.60
CA ILE A 5 -17.91 -9.54 -34.47
C ILE A 5 -16.85 -8.74 -33.72
N PRO A 6 -16.96 -7.40 -33.62
CA PRO A 6 -16.09 -6.64 -32.75
C PRO A 6 -16.51 -6.94 -31.31
N PHE A 7 -15.58 -7.44 -30.50
CA PHE A 7 -15.75 -7.60 -29.07
C PHE A 7 -15.83 -6.21 -28.44
N ALA A 8 -17.03 -5.64 -28.42
CA ALA A 8 -17.34 -4.42 -27.69
C ALA A 8 -17.36 -4.75 -26.19
N ALA A 9 -16.22 -4.60 -25.54
CA ALA A 9 -16.12 -4.65 -24.07
C ALA A 9 -15.08 -3.65 -23.56
N GLU A 10 -15.18 -2.39 -23.98
CA GLU A 10 -14.48 -1.26 -23.34
C GLU A 10 -15.47 -0.11 -23.21
N ALA A 11 -16.35 -0.17 -22.21
CA ALA A 11 -17.25 0.95 -21.94
C ALA A 11 -17.44 1.25 -20.44
N ASN A 12 -16.75 0.57 -19.52
CA ASN A 12 -16.86 0.85 -18.08
C ASN A 12 -15.64 0.37 -17.26
N ALA A 13 -14.44 0.34 -17.85
CA ALA A 13 -13.25 0.23 -17.01
C ALA A 13 -13.12 1.56 -16.24
N PRO A 14 -13.07 1.55 -14.88
CA PRO A 14 -12.83 2.77 -14.12
C PRO A 14 -11.54 3.43 -14.61
N LYS A 15 -11.51 4.77 -14.65
CA LYS A 15 -10.25 5.47 -14.92
C LYS A 15 -9.26 5.09 -13.82
N SER A 16 -7.97 4.99 -14.15
CA SER A 16 -6.94 4.61 -13.16
C SER A 16 -7.01 5.46 -11.87
N GLY A 17 -7.37 6.74 -11.99
CA GLY A 17 -7.60 7.62 -10.84
C GLY A 17 -8.76 7.18 -9.93
N ASP A 18 -9.90 6.75 -10.50
CA ASP A 18 -11.07 6.34 -9.71
C ASP A 18 -10.76 5.07 -8.88
N GLU A 19 -9.95 4.16 -9.43
CA GLU A 19 -9.53 2.94 -8.73
C GLU A 19 -8.52 3.25 -7.60
N ILE A 20 -7.56 4.15 -7.85
CA ILE A 20 -6.61 4.59 -6.83
C ILE A 20 -7.36 5.26 -5.66
N ASP A 21 -8.29 6.17 -5.95
CA ASP A 21 -9.09 6.86 -4.94
C ASP A 21 -9.92 5.86 -4.11
N ALA A 22 -10.51 4.86 -4.76
CA ALA A 22 -11.24 3.80 -4.07
C ALA A 22 -10.32 2.99 -3.14
N CYS A 23 -9.11 2.65 -3.57
CA CYS A 23 -8.12 1.96 -2.75
C CYS A 23 -7.63 2.80 -1.57
N LEU A 24 -7.42 4.10 -1.76
CA LEU A 24 -7.02 5.02 -0.68
C LEU A 24 -8.13 5.14 0.36
N GLN A 25 -9.37 5.27 -0.07
CA GLN A 25 -10.53 5.32 0.83
C GLN A 25 -10.71 3.99 1.57
N GLU A 26 -10.56 2.86 0.88
CA GLU A 26 -10.58 1.53 1.50
C GLU A 26 -9.49 1.39 2.57
N CYS A 27 -8.27 1.85 2.25
CA CYS A 27 -7.13 1.85 3.17
C CYS A 27 -7.43 2.69 4.42
N LEU A 28 -7.93 3.92 4.25
CA LEU A 28 -8.32 4.80 5.33
C LEU A 28 -9.34 4.15 6.28
N GLU A 29 -10.45 3.65 5.75
CA GLU A 29 -11.52 3.08 6.59
C GLU A 29 -11.07 1.81 7.32
N LYS A 30 -10.36 0.91 6.63
CA LYS A 30 -9.86 -0.33 7.23
C LYS A 30 -8.82 -0.01 8.31
N THR A 31 -7.92 0.94 8.07
CA THR A 31 -6.90 1.33 9.04
C THR A 31 -7.48 2.02 10.26
N ILE A 32 -8.48 2.89 10.08
CA ILE A 32 -9.20 3.49 11.21
C ILE A 32 -9.90 2.42 12.05
N LYS A 33 -10.56 1.45 11.41
CA LYS A 33 -11.16 0.32 12.13
C LYS A 33 -10.12 -0.46 12.94
N ALA A 34 -8.93 -0.66 12.37
CA ALA A 34 -7.83 -1.31 13.09
C ALA A 34 -7.29 -0.46 14.25
N TYR A 35 -7.17 0.86 14.10
CA TYR A 35 -6.77 1.75 15.19
C TYR A 35 -7.76 1.70 16.36
N THR A 36 -9.06 1.74 16.08
CA THR A 36 -10.10 1.64 17.10
C THR A 36 -10.05 0.27 17.78
N ALA A 37 -9.92 -0.82 17.02
CA ALA A 37 -9.90 -2.18 17.56
C ALA A 37 -8.67 -2.48 18.43
N SER A 38 -7.53 -1.84 18.13
CA SER A 38 -6.27 -2.01 18.85
C SER A 38 -6.04 -0.96 19.95
N GLY A 39 -6.93 0.02 20.08
CA GLY A 39 -6.79 1.12 21.04
C GLY A 39 -5.59 2.04 20.74
N LEU A 40 -5.15 2.13 19.48
CA LEU A 40 -3.98 2.91 19.08
C LEU A 40 -4.25 4.41 18.91
N ALA A 41 -5.51 4.78 18.69
CA ALA A 41 -5.93 6.17 18.48
C ALA A 41 -7.26 6.46 19.17
N THR A 42 -7.37 7.67 19.70
CA THR A 42 -8.61 8.27 20.19
C THR A 42 -9.49 8.74 19.04
N THR A 43 -10.77 8.98 19.31
CA THR A 43 -11.70 9.54 18.31
C THR A 43 -11.21 10.88 17.76
N GLU A 44 -10.63 11.74 18.61
CA GLU A 44 -10.10 13.04 18.17
C GLU A 44 -8.89 12.91 17.24
N GLU A 45 -7.99 11.95 17.53
CA GLU A 45 -6.86 11.65 16.63
C GLU A 45 -7.33 11.08 15.31
N ILE A 46 -8.36 10.22 15.31
CA ILE A 46 -8.95 9.67 14.08
C ILE A 46 -9.52 10.79 13.20
N GLU A 47 -10.27 11.73 13.76
CA GLU A 47 -10.81 12.86 12.98
C GLU A 47 -9.72 13.74 12.40
N ARG A 48 -8.69 14.07 13.18
CA ARG A 48 -7.52 14.83 12.70
C ARG A 48 -6.75 14.07 11.62
N LEU A 49 -6.60 12.76 11.77
CA LEU A 49 -5.96 11.87 10.81
C LEU A 49 -6.71 11.83 9.48
N ARG A 50 -8.04 11.73 9.49
CA ARG A 50 -8.88 11.81 8.28
C ARG A 50 -8.64 13.11 7.51
N VAL A 51 -8.70 14.24 8.22
CA VAL A 51 -8.46 15.57 7.62
C VAL A 51 -7.05 15.65 7.03
N ARG A 52 -6.03 15.24 7.79
CA ARG A 52 -4.63 15.33 7.36
C ARG A 52 -4.32 14.41 6.17
N PHE A 53 -4.85 13.19 6.18
CA PHE A 53 -4.71 12.25 5.07
C PHE A 53 -5.34 12.81 3.80
N LYS A 54 -6.59 13.27 3.88
CA LYS A 54 -7.30 13.87 2.76
C LYS A 54 -6.54 15.06 2.17
N GLN A 55 -6.09 15.99 3.01
CA GLN A 55 -5.30 17.14 2.57
C GLN A 55 -4.01 16.75 1.84
N LYS A 56 -3.31 15.73 2.32
CA LYS A 56 -2.09 15.23 1.67
C LYS A 56 -2.40 14.59 0.32
N VAL A 57 -3.43 13.74 0.25
CA VAL A 57 -3.86 13.09 -1.01
C VAL A 57 -4.28 14.13 -2.05
N GLU A 58 -5.10 15.12 -1.67
CA GLU A 58 -5.53 16.21 -2.56
C GLU A 58 -4.36 17.08 -3.06
N ALA A 59 -3.26 17.14 -2.30
CA ALA A 59 -2.05 17.87 -2.63
C ALA A 59 -0.99 17.01 -3.36
N ASP A 60 -1.32 15.77 -3.74
CA ASP A 60 -0.40 14.79 -4.33
C ASP A 60 0.87 14.57 -3.48
N GLN A 61 0.70 14.57 -2.15
CA GLN A 61 1.77 14.34 -1.18
C GLN A 61 1.73 12.92 -0.61
N PRO A 62 2.89 12.32 -0.28
CA PRO A 62 2.96 11.05 0.43
C PRO A 62 2.16 11.07 1.74
N ALA A 63 1.20 10.16 1.86
CA ALA A 63 0.28 10.06 2.98
C ALA A 63 0.19 8.63 3.54
N ASP A 64 1.13 8.24 4.39
CA ASP A 64 0.99 6.99 5.16
C ASP A 64 0.25 7.26 6.48
N LEU A 65 -0.78 6.45 6.74
CA LEU A 65 -1.66 6.62 7.91
C LEU A 65 -0.92 6.35 9.24
N VAL A 66 0.04 5.42 9.26
CA VAL A 66 0.85 5.09 10.43
C VAL A 66 1.78 6.24 10.77
N GLU A 67 2.45 6.80 9.76
CA GLU A 67 3.31 7.97 9.95
C GLU A 67 2.48 9.20 10.40
N ILE A 68 1.32 9.44 9.78
CA ILE A 68 0.43 10.54 10.16
C ILE A 68 0.00 10.42 11.63
N LEU A 69 -0.42 9.22 12.08
CA LEU A 69 -0.81 9.00 13.47
C LEU A 69 0.37 9.24 14.42
N ALA A 70 1.56 8.69 14.11
CA ALA A 70 2.75 8.88 14.92
C ALA A 70 3.08 10.38 15.10
N ARG A 71 2.98 11.18 14.02
CA ARG A 71 3.19 12.63 14.07
C ARG A 71 2.09 13.36 14.84
N LEU A 72 0.83 12.94 14.73
CA LEU A 72 -0.27 13.50 15.53
C LEU A 72 -0.11 13.23 17.03
N GLN A 73 0.55 12.12 17.39
CA GLN A 73 0.90 11.76 18.76
C GLN A 73 2.13 12.50 19.30
N GLY A 74 2.69 13.45 18.52
CA GLY A 74 3.82 14.26 18.93
C GLY A 74 5.17 13.55 18.84
N THR A 75 5.26 12.48 18.03
CA THR A 75 6.52 11.75 17.86
C THR A 75 7.55 12.58 17.11
N GLU A 76 8.69 12.80 17.75
CA GLU A 76 9.88 13.42 17.17
C GLU A 76 10.56 12.48 16.16
N GLU A 77 11.31 13.04 15.21
CA GLU A 77 11.90 12.27 14.10
C GLU A 77 12.86 11.19 14.60
N GLU A 78 13.62 11.45 15.67
CA GLU A 78 14.54 10.51 16.30
C GLU A 78 13.84 9.26 16.87
N ARG A 79 12.55 9.37 17.18
CA ARG A 79 11.73 8.28 17.74
C ARG A 79 10.76 7.67 16.73
N MET A 80 10.72 8.20 15.51
CA MET A 80 9.74 7.81 14.51
C MET A 80 9.79 6.31 14.20
N GLY A 81 10.99 5.73 14.07
CA GLY A 81 11.13 4.30 13.80
C GLY A 81 10.52 3.39 14.88
N ILE A 82 10.67 3.78 16.15
CA ILE A 82 10.11 3.01 17.28
C ILE A 82 8.59 3.12 17.27
N GLU A 83 8.07 4.32 17.08
CA GLU A 83 6.63 4.56 17.15
C GLU A 83 5.89 3.92 15.97
N VAL A 84 6.44 4.06 14.76
CA VAL A 84 5.92 3.38 13.57
C VAL A 84 5.90 1.87 13.77
N ALA A 85 6.95 1.28 14.36
CA ALA A 85 6.97 -0.15 14.66
C ALA A 85 5.87 -0.54 15.65
N ARG A 86 5.63 0.26 16.69
CA ARG A 86 4.57 0.07 17.70
C ARG A 86 3.19 0.11 17.06
N ILE A 87 2.88 1.16 16.31
CA ILE A 87 1.58 1.38 15.66
C ILE A 87 1.34 0.32 14.59
N SER A 88 2.33 0.07 13.72
CA SER A 88 2.25 -0.97 12.67
C SER A 88 2.00 -2.35 13.27
N HIS A 89 2.67 -2.69 14.38
CA HIS A 89 2.42 -3.95 15.08
C HIS A 89 1.02 -4.04 15.68
N GLY A 90 0.51 -2.96 16.29
CA GLY A 90 -0.85 -2.93 16.84
C GLY A 90 -1.94 -3.05 15.76
N ILE A 91 -1.72 -2.51 14.56
CA ILE A 91 -2.62 -2.79 13.41
C ILE A 91 -2.53 -4.27 13.03
N ALA A 92 -1.31 -4.80 12.91
CA ALA A 92 -1.08 -6.17 12.45
C ALA A 92 -1.68 -7.24 13.38
N SER A 93 -1.77 -6.95 14.68
CA SER A 93 -2.29 -7.91 15.68
C SER A 93 -3.81 -8.08 15.63
N VAL A 94 -4.54 -7.17 14.98
CA VAL A 94 -6.02 -7.19 14.88
C VAL A 94 -6.53 -7.54 13.48
N ILE A 95 -5.65 -7.91 12.56
CA ILE A 95 -5.99 -8.30 11.18
C ILE A 95 -5.50 -9.71 10.87
N THR A 96 -6.16 -10.37 9.92
CA THR A 96 -5.82 -11.73 9.48
C THR A 96 -5.84 -11.79 7.94
N PRO A 97 -4.78 -12.33 7.29
CA PRO A 97 -3.52 -12.77 7.89
C PRO A 97 -2.72 -11.59 8.45
N SER A 98 -1.91 -11.83 9.49
CA SER A 98 -1.05 -10.80 10.09
C SER A 98 0.24 -10.66 9.27
N PRO A 99 0.51 -9.50 8.64
CA PRO A 99 1.72 -9.34 7.83
C PRO A 99 2.99 -9.36 8.70
N PRO A 100 4.01 -10.17 8.35
CA PRO A 100 5.27 -10.23 9.10
C PRO A 100 6.10 -8.96 8.90
N LEU A 101 6.97 -8.63 9.86
CA LEU A 101 7.93 -7.54 9.73
C LEU A 101 9.20 -8.03 9.01
N ILE A 102 9.66 -7.29 7.99
CA ILE A 102 10.93 -7.54 7.31
C ILE A 102 11.84 -6.31 7.47
N PRO A 103 12.83 -6.35 8.39
CA PRO A 103 13.66 -5.19 8.73
C PRO A 103 14.84 -4.97 7.75
N PHE A 104 14.89 -5.70 6.63
CA PHE A 104 15.98 -5.63 5.66
C PHE A 104 15.51 -5.33 4.23
N ALA A 105 14.22 -5.05 4.04
CA ALA A 105 13.63 -4.87 2.71
C ALA A 105 14.27 -3.70 1.95
N GLY A 106 14.82 -2.69 2.64
CA GLY A 106 15.55 -1.59 2.02
C GLY A 106 16.74 -2.03 1.16
N LYS A 107 17.30 -3.22 1.40
CA LYS A 107 18.43 -3.75 0.63
C LYS A 107 18.00 -4.43 -0.67
N LEU A 108 16.71 -4.69 -0.87
CA LEU A 108 16.20 -5.40 -2.04
C LEU A 108 16.23 -4.51 -3.28
N ILE A 109 16.42 -5.13 -4.45
CA ILE A 109 16.46 -4.43 -5.73
C ILE A 109 15.03 -4.08 -6.14
N ALA A 110 14.83 -2.85 -6.63
CA ALA A 110 13.52 -2.45 -7.11
C ALA A 110 13.17 -3.30 -8.36
N PRO A 111 11.99 -3.95 -8.41
CA PRO A 111 11.62 -4.80 -9.51
C PRO A 111 11.12 -3.95 -10.70
N SER A 112 12.02 -3.19 -11.33
CA SER A 112 11.66 -2.24 -12.39
C SER A 112 10.92 -2.89 -13.55
N ALA A 113 11.34 -4.10 -13.97
CA ALA A 113 10.67 -4.85 -15.03
C ALA A 113 9.20 -5.18 -14.71
N PHE A 114 8.88 -5.42 -13.43
CA PHE A 114 7.49 -5.61 -13.00
C PHE A 114 6.69 -4.32 -13.18
N TYR A 115 7.21 -3.18 -12.73
CA TYR A 115 6.51 -1.90 -12.89
C TYR A 115 6.38 -1.44 -14.35
N GLU A 116 7.37 -1.72 -15.19
CA GLU A 116 7.28 -1.51 -16.64
C GLU A 116 6.15 -2.34 -17.26
N ALA A 117 5.96 -3.57 -16.79
CA ALA A 117 4.87 -4.43 -17.23
C ALA A 117 3.50 -4.04 -16.64
N TYR A 118 3.46 -3.38 -15.48
CA TYR A 118 2.24 -3.03 -14.72
C TYR A 118 2.27 -1.60 -14.20
N THR A 119 2.22 -0.62 -15.11
CA THR A 119 2.31 0.81 -14.76
C THR A 119 1.23 1.28 -13.78
N GLN A 120 -0.01 0.79 -13.90
CA GLN A 120 -1.09 1.11 -12.95
C GLN A 120 -0.78 0.61 -11.53
N LEU A 121 -0.11 -0.53 -11.39
CA LEU A 121 0.33 -1.01 -10.07
C LEU A 121 1.47 -0.16 -9.51
N HIS A 122 2.29 0.47 -10.36
CA HIS A 122 3.31 1.42 -9.91
C HIS A 122 2.67 2.69 -9.35
N GLU A 123 1.67 3.23 -10.04
CA GLU A 123 0.91 4.40 -9.57
C GLU A 123 0.18 4.10 -8.26
N LEU A 124 -0.47 2.94 -8.18
CA LEU A 124 -1.15 2.50 -6.97
C LEU A 124 -0.18 2.24 -5.81
N SER A 125 0.96 1.58 -6.05
CA SER A 125 1.95 1.29 -5.00
C SER A 125 2.56 2.58 -4.45
N LYS A 126 2.74 3.60 -5.29
CA LYS A 126 3.13 4.95 -4.88
C LYS A 126 2.06 5.61 -4.02
N ALA A 127 0.80 5.58 -4.46
CA ALA A 127 -0.31 6.18 -3.71
C ALA A 127 -0.51 5.53 -2.33
N LEU A 128 -0.43 4.20 -2.25
CA LEU A 128 -0.52 3.44 -1.00
C LEU A 128 0.78 3.45 -0.17
N LEU A 129 1.88 3.97 -0.72
CA LEU A 129 3.23 3.88 -0.15
C LEU A 129 3.60 2.45 0.28
N SER A 130 3.18 1.47 -0.55
CA SER A 130 3.45 0.05 -0.37
C SER A 130 4.16 -0.50 -1.60
N PRO A 131 5.49 -0.30 -1.73
CA PRO A 131 6.26 -0.83 -2.85
C PRO A 131 6.25 -2.35 -2.94
N VAL A 132 6.23 -2.84 -4.18
CA VAL A 132 6.68 -4.18 -4.53
C VAL A 132 8.17 -4.30 -4.21
N ILE A 133 8.53 -5.16 -3.28
CA ILE A 133 9.89 -5.35 -2.74
C ILE A 133 10.66 -6.48 -3.43
N PHE A 134 9.96 -7.41 -4.07
CA PHE A 134 10.53 -8.41 -4.97
C PHE A 134 9.47 -8.89 -5.96
N ALA A 135 9.90 -9.33 -7.13
CA ALA A 135 9.07 -10.00 -8.11
C ALA A 135 9.93 -11.03 -8.86
N GLU A 136 9.67 -12.30 -8.61
CA GLU A 136 10.24 -13.43 -9.34
C GLU A 136 9.26 -13.80 -10.46
N ASP A 137 9.50 -13.21 -11.64
CA ASP A 137 8.62 -13.25 -12.80
C ASP A 137 7.15 -12.93 -12.43
N THR A 138 6.26 -13.90 -12.65
CA THR A 138 4.83 -13.81 -12.35
C THR A 138 4.40 -14.79 -11.26
N ASP A 139 5.33 -15.49 -10.63
CA ASP A 139 5.04 -16.61 -9.74
C ASP A 139 5.10 -16.20 -8.27
N ALA A 140 6.06 -15.37 -7.87
CA ALA A 140 6.21 -14.92 -6.49
C ALA A 140 6.47 -13.41 -6.42
N ILE A 141 5.58 -12.69 -5.73
CA ILE A 141 5.62 -11.23 -5.67
C ILE A 141 5.44 -10.79 -4.22
N GLY A 142 6.26 -9.84 -3.76
CA GLY A 142 6.19 -9.29 -2.41
C GLY A 142 5.91 -7.81 -2.41
N THR A 143 5.05 -7.34 -1.53
CA THR A 143 4.78 -5.91 -1.30
C THR A 143 4.85 -5.58 0.19
N GLY A 144 5.28 -4.37 0.53
CA GLY A 144 5.40 -3.96 1.91
C GLY A 144 5.30 -2.46 2.12
N GLY A 145 4.77 -2.05 3.27
CA GLY A 145 4.65 -0.66 3.70
C GLY A 145 4.65 -0.56 5.23
N LEU A 146 4.54 0.66 5.77
CA LEU A 146 4.38 0.86 7.22
C LEU A 146 3.01 0.36 7.68
N ASN A 147 1.98 0.75 6.94
CA ASN A 147 0.60 0.33 7.16
C ASN A 147 0.36 -1.09 6.63
N PRO A 148 0.13 -2.10 7.49
CA PRO A 148 -0.08 -3.49 7.07
C PRO A 148 -1.29 -3.66 6.15
N ILE A 149 -2.30 -2.79 6.29
CA ILE A 149 -3.53 -2.82 5.48
C ILE A 149 -3.24 -2.34 4.05
N ALA A 150 -2.39 -1.33 3.88
CA ALA A 150 -1.94 -0.89 2.57
C ALA A 150 -1.22 -2.03 1.83
N SER A 151 -0.35 -2.77 2.53
CA SER A 151 0.31 -3.96 1.96
C SER A 151 -0.69 -5.05 1.56
N LEU A 152 -1.74 -5.28 2.34
CA LEU A 152 -2.77 -6.26 1.99
C LEU A 152 -3.59 -5.83 0.77
N ILE A 153 -4.01 -4.57 0.71
CA ILE A 153 -4.72 -4.02 -0.46
C ILE A 153 -3.84 -4.14 -1.71
N MET A 154 -2.58 -3.74 -1.62
CA MET A 154 -1.64 -3.86 -2.72
C MET A 154 -1.44 -5.32 -3.15
N SER A 155 -1.35 -6.25 -2.20
CA SER A 155 -1.20 -7.68 -2.50
C SER A 155 -2.40 -8.26 -3.27
N ASP A 156 -3.62 -7.84 -2.92
CA ASP A 156 -4.84 -8.23 -3.62
C ASP A 156 -4.87 -7.65 -5.04
N ARG A 157 -4.47 -6.39 -5.23
CA ARG A 157 -4.40 -5.76 -6.55
C ARG A 157 -3.33 -6.38 -7.46
N ILE A 158 -2.18 -6.75 -6.91
CA ILE A 158 -1.17 -7.55 -7.62
C ILE A 158 -1.78 -8.88 -8.08
N LEU A 159 -2.40 -9.63 -7.16
CA LEU A 159 -3.00 -10.92 -7.47
C LEU A 159 -4.02 -10.81 -8.61
N GLN A 160 -4.90 -9.81 -8.55
CA GLN A 160 -5.92 -9.57 -9.57
C GLN A 160 -5.32 -9.19 -10.93
N ALA A 161 -4.33 -8.31 -10.94
CA ALA A 161 -3.69 -7.84 -12.17
C ALA A 161 -2.93 -8.98 -12.89
N VAL A 162 -2.14 -9.77 -12.15
CA VAL A 162 -1.42 -10.92 -12.72
C VAL A 162 -2.40 -12.00 -13.19
N ASN A 163 -3.43 -12.30 -12.39
CA ASN A 163 -4.43 -13.29 -12.77
C ASN A 163 -5.20 -12.89 -14.04
N ARG A 164 -5.57 -11.62 -14.17
CA ARG A 164 -6.27 -11.12 -15.37
C ARG A 164 -5.41 -11.25 -16.62
N ARG A 165 -4.10 -11.02 -16.52
CA ARG A 165 -3.19 -11.03 -17.66
C ARG A 165 -2.73 -12.43 -18.08
N PHE A 166 -2.45 -13.30 -17.11
CA PHE A 166 -1.78 -14.58 -17.35
C PHE A 166 -2.63 -15.81 -16.97
N ALA A 167 -3.82 -15.62 -16.40
CA ALA A 167 -4.69 -16.69 -15.89
C ALA A 167 -4.03 -17.59 -14.81
N ILE A 168 -2.99 -17.09 -14.13
CA ILE A 168 -2.31 -17.76 -13.03
C ILE A 168 -2.61 -17.09 -11.69
N ARG A 169 -2.30 -17.76 -10.57
CA ARG A 169 -2.40 -17.18 -9.23
C ARG A 169 -0.99 -17.08 -8.62
N PRO A 170 -0.34 -15.91 -8.69
CA PRO A 170 0.94 -15.73 -8.02
C PRO A 170 0.82 -15.99 -6.51
N PHE A 171 1.93 -16.44 -5.93
CA PHE A 171 2.15 -16.34 -4.49
C PHE A 171 2.48 -14.88 -4.14
N VAL A 172 1.49 -14.16 -3.61
CA VAL A 172 1.67 -12.75 -3.22
C VAL A 172 1.85 -12.64 -1.71
N THR A 173 2.95 -12.02 -1.29
CA THR A 173 3.27 -11.80 0.13
C THR A 173 3.10 -10.33 0.49
N ALA A 174 2.28 -10.05 1.50
CA ALA A 174 2.19 -8.73 2.13
C ALA A 174 3.05 -8.69 3.40
N VAL A 175 3.89 -7.68 3.55
CA VAL A 175 4.78 -7.53 4.71
C VAL A 175 4.70 -6.13 5.32
N ARG A 176 5.24 -6.00 6.52
CA ARG A 176 5.47 -4.72 7.21
C ARG A 176 6.92 -4.32 7.04
N LEU A 177 7.13 -3.02 6.87
CA LEU A 177 8.45 -2.42 6.78
C LEU A 177 8.76 -1.62 8.04
N ASP A 178 10.03 -1.59 8.42
CA ASP A 178 10.52 -0.58 9.36
C ASP A 178 10.61 0.79 8.65
N TYR A 179 10.64 1.86 9.45
CA TYR A 179 10.62 3.23 8.95
C TYR A 179 11.84 3.59 8.09
N GLU A 180 13.01 3.04 8.38
CA GLU A 180 14.23 3.31 7.61
C GLU A 180 14.17 2.64 6.24
N SER A 181 13.85 1.34 6.20
CA SER A 181 13.64 0.59 4.96
C SER A 181 12.56 1.24 4.10
N TRP A 182 11.44 1.62 4.70
CA TRP A 182 10.32 2.26 3.99
C TRP A 182 10.72 3.59 3.36
N ASN A 183 11.41 4.47 4.10
CA ASN A 183 11.93 5.72 3.57
C ASN A 183 12.90 5.45 2.42
N PHE A 184 13.85 4.53 2.59
CA PHE A 184 14.81 4.19 1.55
C PHE A 184 14.13 3.69 0.27
N LEU A 185 13.14 2.79 0.41
CA LEU A 185 12.37 2.28 -0.72
C LEU A 185 11.49 3.35 -1.36
N GLY A 186 10.90 4.26 -0.58
CA GLY A 186 10.15 5.40 -1.12
C GLY A 186 10.99 6.24 -2.08
N ARG A 187 12.22 6.60 -1.69
CA ARG A 187 13.16 7.32 -2.56
C ARG A 187 13.53 6.50 -3.80
N LYS A 188 13.87 5.22 -3.60
CA LYS A 188 14.34 4.33 -4.66
C LYS A 188 13.27 4.03 -5.71
N HIS A 189 12.02 3.85 -5.31
CA HIS A 189 10.93 3.43 -6.18
C HIS A 189 10.16 4.62 -6.80
N TYR A 190 10.12 5.75 -6.10
CA TYR A 190 9.21 6.85 -6.43
C TYR A 190 9.89 8.23 -6.51
N GLY A 191 11.16 8.35 -6.11
CA GLY A 191 11.87 9.63 -6.08
C GLY A 191 11.36 10.61 -5.02
N LEU A 192 10.76 10.08 -3.94
CA LEU A 192 10.29 10.85 -2.78
C LEU A 192 11.44 11.34 -1.88
#